data_AF-A0A2P1JJM0-F1
#
_entry.id   AF-A0A2P1JJM0-F1
#
_cell.length_a   1.000
_cell.length_b   1.000
_cell.length_c   1.000
_cell.angle_alpha   90.00
_cell.angle_beta   90.00
_cell.angle_gamma   90.00
#
_symmetry.space_group_name_H-M   'P 1'
#
loop_
_entity.id
_entity.type
_entity.pdbx_description
1 polymer ?
#
loop_
_entity_poly.entity_id
_entity_poly.type
_entity_poly.pdbx_seq_one_letter_code
_entity_poly.pdbx_strand_id
1 'polypeptide(L)'
;GNNTPIFFIRDPILFPSFIHTQKRNPATHLKDPDMFWDFISLRPETTHQVSFLFSDRGTPDGYRHMNGYGSHTYKLVNDKGEAVYCKFHYKTDQGIRCLSANKANELESGDPDYAIRDLYNAIAEGRFPSYTMYIQVMTFEEAEKWKFNPFDLTKVWPHSEYPLIPVGRITFDRNPKNYFAEVEQSAFSPANLVPGIEPSPDKMLQGR
;
A
#
# COMPACT_ATOMS: atom_id res chain seq x y z
N GLY A 1 3.10 -2.99 -3.30
CA GLY A 1 2.80 -2.18 -2.10
C GLY A 1 1.32 -1.88 -2.06
N ASN A 2 0.89 -0.92 -1.24
CA ASN A 2 -0.51 -0.46 -1.14
C ASN A 2 -0.61 1.05 -1.31
N ASN A 3 -1.82 1.60 -1.36
CA ASN A 3 -2.07 3.05 -1.36
C ASN A 3 -2.00 3.69 0.05
N THR A 4 -1.55 2.92 1.05
CA THR A 4 -1.37 3.32 2.44
C THR A 4 0.05 2.99 2.91
N PRO A 5 0.70 3.84 3.73
CA PRO A 5 2.04 3.59 4.27
C PRO A 5 2.07 2.58 5.43
N ILE A 6 0.92 2.08 5.88
CA ILE A 6 0.78 1.17 7.02
C ILE A 6 -0.18 0.02 6.69
N PHE A 7 -0.35 -0.91 7.63
CA PHE A 7 -1.33 -1.98 7.51
C PHE A 7 -2.08 -2.23 8.82
N PHE A 8 -3.12 -3.07 8.78
CA PHE A 8 -4.01 -3.35 9.91
C PHE A 8 -3.33 -4.15 11.04
N ILE A 9 -2.36 -4.99 10.69
CA ILE A 9 -1.72 -5.93 11.60
C ILE A 9 -0.20 -5.88 11.42
N ARG A 10 0.51 -6.34 12.46
CA ARG A 10 1.97 -6.38 12.53
C ARG A 10 2.55 -7.78 12.77
N ASP A 11 1.70 -8.81 12.71
CA ASP A 11 2.11 -10.21 12.85
C ASP A 11 1.36 -11.06 11.82
N PRO A 12 2.07 -11.79 10.94
CA PRO A 12 1.46 -12.49 9.79
C PRO A 12 0.52 -13.61 10.20
N ILE A 13 0.64 -14.15 11.42
CA ILE A 13 -0.25 -15.21 11.92
C ILE A 13 -1.72 -14.77 11.95
N LEU A 14 -1.98 -13.46 12.07
CA LEU A 14 -3.33 -12.88 12.11
C LEU A 14 -3.89 -12.60 10.71
N PHE A 15 -3.07 -12.69 9.65
CA PHE A 15 -3.48 -12.30 8.31
C PHE A 15 -4.67 -13.11 7.79
N PRO A 16 -4.72 -14.46 7.92
CA PRO A 16 -5.89 -15.22 7.51
C PRO A 16 -7.15 -14.81 8.27
N SER A 17 -7.06 -14.65 9.61
CA SER A 17 -8.18 -14.24 10.45
C SER A 17 -8.70 -12.85 10.06
N PHE A 18 -7.80 -11.89 9.86
CA PHE A 18 -8.16 -10.56 9.38
C PHE A 18 -8.86 -10.64 8.02
N ILE A 19 -8.27 -11.34 7.04
CA ILE A 19 -8.85 -11.41 5.69
C ILE A 19 -10.22 -12.10 5.68
N HIS A 20 -10.44 -13.11 6.54
CA HIS A 20 -11.77 -13.72 6.70
C HIS A 20 -12.81 -12.69 7.16
N THR A 21 -12.48 -11.83 8.14
CA THR A 21 -13.42 -10.83 8.65
C THR A 21 -13.75 -9.74 7.63
N GLN A 22 -12.87 -9.50 6.67
CA GLN A 22 -13.10 -8.59 5.55
C GLN A 22 -13.95 -9.21 4.42
N LYS A 23 -14.13 -10.53 4.41
CA LYS A 23 -14.80 -11.27 3.33
C LYS A 23 -16.25 -11.56 3.68
N ARG A 24 -16.69 -12.81 3.57
CA ARG A 24 -18.09 -13.22 3.66
C ARG A 24 -18.24 -14.18 4.82
N ASN A 25 -19.32 -14.03 5.59
CA ASN A 25 -19.68 -14.95 6.65
C ASN A 25 -19.78 -16.38 6.09
N PRO A 26 -19.20 -17.40 6.74
CA PRO A 26 -19.10 -18.76 6.18
C PRO A 26 -20.44 -19.49 6.09
N ALA A 27 -21.46 -19.08 6.87
CA ALA A 27 -22.79 -19.69 6.82
C ALA A 27 -23.70 -19.01 5.78
N THR A 28 -23.69 -17.67 5.72
CA THR A 28 -24.62 -16.91 4.87
C THR A 28 -24.04 -16.47 3.53
N HIS A 29 -22.70 -16.52 3.39
CA HIS A 29 -21.97 -15.96 2.26
C HIS A 29 -22.20 -14.43 2.03
N LEU A 30 -22.67 -13.71 3.06
CA LEU A 30 -22.90 -12.26 3.02
C LEU A 30 -21.76 -11.48 3.70
N LYS A 31 -21.66 -10.18 3.40
CA LYS A 31 -20.86 -9.25 4.19
C LYS A 31 -21.45 -9.13 5.59
N ASP A 32 -20.60 -9.03 6.59
CA ASP A 32 -20.98 -9.07 8.00
C ASP A 32 -20.24 -7.97 8.78
N PRO A 33 -20.90 -6.83 9.06
CA PRO A 33 -20.29 -5.75 9.82
C PRO A 33 -19.92 -6.15 11.25
N ASP A 34 -20.62 -7.10 11.85
CA ASP A 34 -20.34 -7.57 13.21
C ASP A 34 -18.99 -8.29 13.25
N MET A 35 -18.78 -9.25 12.33
CA MET A 35 -17.49 -9.94 12.17
C MET A 35 -16.34 -8.97 11.86
N PHE A 36 -16.58 -7.95 11.03
CA PHE A 36 -15.59 -6.92 10.72
C PHE A 36 -15.18 -6.12 11.97
N TRP A 37 -16.15 -5.62 12.74
CA TRP A 37 -15.89 -4.78 13.91
C TRP A 37 -15.44 -5.57 15.14
N ASP A 38 -15.87 -6.83 15.29
CA ASP A 38 -15.38 -7.72 16.36
C ASP A 38 -13.85 -7.86 16.28
N PHE A 39 -13.30 -8.22 15.12
CA PHE A 39 -11.86 -8.30 14.94
C PHE A 39 -11.15 -6.95 15.20
N ILE A 40 -11.66 -5.86 14.64
CA ILE A 40 -11.02 -4.54 14.77
C ILE A 40 -11.03 -4.06 16.23
N SER A 41 -12.14 -4.21 16.93
CA SER A 41 -12.29 -3.76 18.32
C SER A 41 -11.43 -4.57 19.29
N LEU A 42 -11.19 -5.85 19.00
CA LEU A 42 -10.33 -6.73 19.81
C LEU A 42 -8.84 -6.62 19.44
N ARG A 43 -8.49 -5.97 18.33
CA ARG A 43 -7.11 -5.80 17.83
C ARG A 43 -6.76 -4.31 17.71
N PRO A 44 -6.40 -3.64 18.82
CA PRO A 44 -6.17 -2.19 18.83
C PRO A 44 -5.04 -1.73 17.90
N GLU A 45 -4.12 -2.60 17.50
CA GLU A 45 -3.08 -2.29 16.50
C GLU A 45 -3.66 -1.90 15.13
N THR A 46 -4.91 -2.27 14.84
CA THR A 46 -5.61 -1.93 13.58
C THR A 46 -5.98 -0.46 13.48
N THR A 47 -6.07 0.24 14.63
CA THR A 47 -6.66 1.59 14.73
C THR A 47 -6.09 2.57 13.71
N HIS A 48 -4.77 2.61 13.54
CA HIS A 48 -4.13 3.57 12.63
C HIS A 48 -4.56 3.36 11.16
N GLN A 49 -4.57 2.10 10.70
CA GLN A 49 -4.99 1.78 9.34
C GLN A 49 -6.51 1.88 9.18
N VAL A 50 -7.30 1.58 10.21
CA VAL A 50 -8.76 1.78 10.19
C VAL A 50 -9.11 3.26 10.07
N SER A 51 -8.43 4.15 10.80
CA SER A 51 -8.57 5.60 10.63
C SER A 51 -8.20 6.06 9.21
N PHE A 52 -7.17 5.48 8.60
CA PHE A 52 -6.82 5.76 7.20
C PHE A 52 -7.91 5.26 6.23
N LEU A 53 -8.39 4.03 6.42
CA LEU A 53 -9.42 3.40 5.59
C LEU A 53 -10.73 4.18 5.60
N PHE A 54 -11.18 4.67 6.77
CA PHE A 54 -12.42 5.44 6.90
C PHE A 54 -12.26 6.95 6.67
N SER A 55 -11.06 7.40 6.30
CA SER A 55 -10.88 8.74 5.72
C SER A 55 -11.27 8.74 4.24
N ASP A 56 -11.30 9.92 3.61
CA ASP A 56 -11.54 10.03 2.16
C ASP A 56 -10.58 9.18 1.31
N ARG A 57 -9.37 8.86 1.82
CA ARG A 57 -8.42 7.97 1.14
C ARG A 57 -8.91 6.54 0.96
N GLY A 58 -9.95 6.12 1.67
CA GLY A 58 -10.60 4.82 1.50
C GLY A 58 -11.30 4.66 0.15
N THR A 59 -11.70 5.76 -0.48
CA THR A 59 -12.42 5.79 -1.75
C THR A 59 -11.69 6.67 -2.78
N PRO A 60 -10.50 6.25 -3.28
CA PRO A 60 -9.75 7.05 -4.25
C PRO A 60 -10.52 7.25 -5.56
N ASP A 61 -10.38 8.43 -6.15
CA ASP A 61 -10.96 8.77 -7.45
C ASP A 61 -10.11 8.20 -8.60
N GLY A 62 -10.23 6.88 -8.80
CA GLY A 62 -9.43 6.12 -9.75
C GLY A 62 -7.99 5.87 -9.28
N TYR A 63 -7.28 4.98 -9.97
CA TYR A 63 -5.92 4.59 -9.58
C TYR A 63 -4.89 5.71 -9.74
N ARG A 64 -5.10 6.62 -10.70
CA ARG A 64 -4.13 7.66 -11.05
C ARG A 64 -3.99 8.74 -9.98
N HIS A 65 -4.96 8.86 -9.06
CA HIS A 65 -5.06 9.92 -8.05
C HIS A 65 -4.83 9.44 -6.62
N MET A 66 -4.19 8.29 -6.44
CA MET A 66 -3.73 7.82 -5.13
C MET A 66 -2.21 7.74 -5.09
N ASN A 67 -1.61 7.76 -3.90
CA ASN A 67 -0.19 7.44 -3.76
C ASN A 67 -0.01 5.92 -3.75
N GLY A 68 1.22 5.46 -3.91
CA GLY A 68 1.67 4.12 -3.56
C GLY A 68 2.72 4.18 -2.44
N TYR A 69 2.82 3.11 -1.67
CA TYR A 69 3.80 2.96 -0.60
C TYR A 69 4.30 1.51 -0.55
N GLY A 70 5.57 1.34 -0.21
CA GLY A 70 6.11 0.03 0.16
C GLY A 70 5.53 -0.48 1.48
N SER A 71 5.08 0.45 2.34
CA SER A 71 4.55 0.27 3.69
C SER A 71 5.58 -0.27 4.67
N HIS A 72 6.11 -1.47 4.39
CA HIS A 72 7.17 -2.11 5.15
C HIS A 72 8.46 -1.31 5.16
N THR A 73 9.25 -1.56 6.18
CA THR A 73 10.66 -1.19 6.21
C THR A 73 11.47 -2.24 5.44
N TYR A 74 12.37 -1.80 4.57
CA TYR A 74 13.36 -2.63 3.87
C TYR A 74 14.76 -2.22 4.32
N LYS A 75 15.78 -2.99 3.93
CA LYS A 75 17.18 -2.66 4.10
C LYS A 75 17.80 -2.39 2.74
N LEU A 76 18.51 -1.27 2.59
CA LEU A 76 19.32 -0.95 1.42
C LEU A 76 20.78 -1.18 1.75
N VAL A 77 21.52 -1.80 0.83
CA VAL A 77 22.94 -2.16 1.00
C VAL A 77 23.74 -1.59 -0.16
N ASN A 78 24.82 -0.86 0.13
CA ASN A 78 25.69 -0.28 -0.90
C ASN A 78 26.81 -1.25 -1.34
N ASP A 79 27.67 -0.79 -2.25
CA ASP A 79 28.81 -1.55 -2.81
C ASP A 79 29.90 -1.92 -1.78
N LYS A 80 29.90 -1.26 -0.62
CA LYS A 80 30.79 -1.55 0.52
C LYS A 80 30.18 -2.48 1.56
N GLY A 81 28.93 -2.91 1.37
CA GLY A 81 28.18 -3.70 2.34
C GLY A 81 27.63 -2.88 3.52
N GLU A 82 27.68 -1.54 3.45
CA GLU A 82 27.08 -0.67 4.45
C GLU A 82 25.57 -0.61 4.22
N ALA A 83 24.79 -0.65 5.30
CA ALA A 83 23.34 -0.80 5.23
C ALA A 83 22.59 0.31 5.96
N VAL A 84 21.42 0.65 5.42
CA VAL A 84 20.44 1.55 6.05
C VAL A 84 19.04 0.97 5.91
N TYR A 85 18.13 1.34 6.81
CA TYR A 85 16.72 1.03 6.65
C TYR A 85 16.03 2.05 5.74
N CYS A 86 15.03 1.59 4.99
CA CYS A 86 14.33 2.37 3.98
C CYS A 86 12.81 2.15 4.03
N LYS A 87 12.04 3.22 3.77
CA LYS A 87 10.64 3.13 3.35
C LYS A 87 10.46 3.74 1.96
N PHE A 88 9.79 3.01 1.07
CA PHE A 88 9.49 3.47 -0.30
C PHE A 88 8.16 4.21 -0.39
N HIS A 89 8.16 5.34 -1.11
CA HIS A 89 7.00 6.17 -1.36
C HIS A 89 6.87 6.47 -2.85
N TYR A 90 5.66 6.40 -3.39
CA TYR A 90 5.33 6.76 -4.76
C TYR A 90 4.24 7.82 -4.71
N LYS A 91 4.59 9.09 -4.92
CA LYS A 91 3.63 10.20 -4.88
C LYS A 91 3.06 10.39 -6.27
N THR A 92 1.73 10.41 -6.39
CA THR A 92 1.09 10.67 -7.68
C THR A 92 1.41 12.10 -8.13
N ASP A 93 1.79 12.25 -9.40
CA ASP A 93 2.02 13.57 -10.00
C ASP A 93 0.70 14.23 -10.46
N GLN A 94 -0.42 13.47 -10.43
CA GLN A 94 -1.76 13.93 -10.84
C GLN A 94 -2.52 14.62 -9.70
N GLY A 95 -1.93 14.69 -8.52
CA GLY A 95 -2.61 15.13 -7.30
C GLY A 95 -3.57 14.08 -6.75
N ILE A 96 -3.75 14.12 -5.43
CA ILE A 96 -4.62 13.18 -4.73
C ILE A 96 -6.08 13.63 -4.87
N ARG A 97 -6.95 12.70 -5.26
CA ARG A 97 -8.39 12.91 -5.35
C ARG A 97 -9.13 11.71 -4.78
N CYS A 98 -10.24 12.00 -4.12
CA CYS A 98 -11.07 11.01 -3.43
C CYS A 98 -12.54 11.25 -3.77
N LEU A 99 -13.32 10.18 -3.80
CA LEU A 99 -14.75 10.19 -3.97
C LEU A 99 -15.43 10.37 -2.61
N SER A 100 -16.52 11.15 -2.59
CA SER A 100 -17.43 11.11 -1.45
C SER A 100 -18.13 9.75 -1.36
N ALA A 101 -18.60 9.36 -0.18
CA ALA A 101 -19.35 8.11 0.00
C ALA A 101 -20.55 7.99 -0.96
N ASN A 102 -21.30 9.08 -1.17
CA ASN A 102 -22.42 9.10 -2.11
C ASN A 102 -21.97 8.83 -3.55
N LYS A 103 -20.86 9.44 -3.99
CA LYS A 103 -20.36 9.23 -5.35
C LYS A 103 -19.78 7.82 -5.53
N ALA A 104 -19.10 7.29 -4.51
CA ALA A 104 -18.62 5.92 -4.53
C ALA A 104 -19.77 4.91 -4.65
N ASN A 105 -20.87 5.10 -3.89
CA ASN A 105 -22.06 4.26 -3.98
C ASN A 105 -22.76 4.36 -5.35
N GLU A 106 -22.84 5.55 -5.93
CA GLU A 106 -23.37 5.74 -7.28
C GLU A 106 -22.56 4.93 -8.30
N LEU A 107 -21.23 5.05 -8.27
CA LEU A 107 -20.33 4.35 -9.18
C LEU A 107 -20.32 2.83 -8.99
N GLU A 108 -20.45 2.35 -7.75
CA GLU A 108 -20.54 0.91 -7.46
C GLU A 108 -21.67 0.23 -8.27
N SER A 109 -22.79 0.94 -8.48
CA SER A 109 -23.91 0.46 -9.27
C SER A 109 -23.85 0.81 -10.76
N GLY A 110 -23.37 2.00 -11.10
CA GLY A 110 -23.42 2.55 -12.47
C GLY A 110 -22.21 2.21 -13.34
N ASP A 111 -21.02 2.09 -12.75
CA ASP A 111 -19.78 1.71 -13.44
C ASP A 111 -18.83 1.00 -12.45
N PRO A 112 -19.06 -0.29 -12.14
CA PRO A 112 -18.23 -1.03 -11.18
C PRO A 112 -16.75 -1.13 -11.60
N ASP A 113 -16.46 -0.90 -12.89
CA ASP A 113 -15.12 -0.94 -13.47
C ASP A 113 -14.48 0.47 -13.59
N TYR A 114 -15.07 1.49 -12.97
CA TYR A 114 -14.67 2.91 -13.10
C TYR A 114 -13.16 3.13 -13.05
N ALA A 115 -12.47 2.61 -12.03
CA ALA A 115 -11.04 2.86 -11.83
C ALA A 115 -10.18 2.22 -12.94
N ILE A 116 -10.58 1.05 -13.45
CA ILE A 116 -9.89 0.38 -14.56
C ILE A 116 -10.15 1.14 -15.87
N ARG A 117 -11.40 1.55 -16.10
CA ARG A 117 -11.80 2.33 -17.28
C ARG A 117 -11.04 3.67 -17.35
N ASP A 118 -10.96 4.39 -16.23
CA ASP A 118 -10.21 5.64 -16.11
C ASP A 118 -8.73 5.45 -16.49
N LEU A 119 -8.08 4.43 -15.92
CA LEU A 119 -6.67 4.16 -16.20
C LEU A 119 -6.44 3.78 -17.68
N TYR A 120 -7.26 2.88 -18.21
CA TYR A 120 -7.16 2.44 -19.59
C TYR A 120 -7.33 3.61 -20.58
N ASN A 121 -8.38 4.42 -20.40
CA ASN A 121 -8.68 5.54 -21.28
C ASN A 121 -7.59 6.61 -21.19
N ALA A 122 -7.10 6.92 -19.99
CA ALA A 122 -6.02 7.88 -19.81
C ALA A 122 -4.77 7.47 -20.61
N ILE A 123 -4.37 6.20 -20.56
CA ILE A 123 -3.22 5.70 -21.33
C ILE A 123 -3.53 5.70 -22.84
N ALA A 124 -4.71 5.26 -23.26
CA ALA A 124 -5.09 5.22 -24.67
C ALA A 124 -5.12 6.61 -25.32
N GLU A 125 -5.45 7.64 -24.54
CA GLU A 125 -5.50 9.05 -24.97
C GLU A 125 -4.14 9.78 -24.84
N GLY A 126 -3.07 9.09 -24.45
CA GLY A 126 -1.75 9.70 -24.26
C GLY A 126 -1.61 10.51 -22.96
N ARG A 127 -2.59 10.44 -22.04
CA ARG A 127 -2.57 11.07 -20.72
C ARG A 127 -1.92 10.15 -19.69
N PHE A 128 -0.64 9.86 -19.90
CA PHE A 128 0.11 8.88 -19.10
C PHE A 128 0.24 9.30 -17.63
N PRO A 129 -0.30 8.52 -16.66
CA PRO A 129 -0.08 8.82 -15.26
C PRO A 129 1.37 8.55 -14.85
N SER A 130 1.90 9.40 -13.99
CA SER A 130 3.23 9.22 -13.41
C SER A 130 3.24 9.37 -11.89
N TYR A 131 4.30 8.83 -11.29
CA TYR A 131 4.53 8.84 -9.86
C TYR A 131 5.99 9.16 -9.59
N THR A 132 6.24 10.20 -8.80
CA THR A 132 7.59 10.48 -8.30
C THR A 132 7.91 9.55 -7.12
N MET A 133 8.99 8.80 -7.25
CA MET A 133 9.51 7.87 -6.24
C MET A 133 10.40 8.61 -5.26
N TYR A 134 10.15 8.37 -3.97
CA TYR A 134 10.95 8.83 -2.86
C TYR A 134 11.29 7.68 -1.92
N ILE A 135 12.35 7.89 -1.14
CA ILE A 135 12.67 7.05 0.01
C ILE A 135 12.76 7.89 1.28
N GLN A 136 12.45 7.28 2.42
CA GLN A 136 12.97 7.72 3.72
C GLN A 136 14.11 6.78 4.10
N VAL A 137 15.12 7.30 4.77
CA VAL A 137 16.28 6.52 5.21
C VAL A 137 16.45 6.68 6.72
N MET A 138 16.73 5.57 7.40
CA MET A 138 17.02 5.52 8.84
C MET A 138 18.26 4.64 9.05
N THR A 139 19.26 5.15 9.77
CA THR A 139 20.46 4.39 10.13
C THR A 139 20.14 3.30 11.17
N PHE A 140 21.06 2.37 11.38
CA PHE A 140 20.89 1.32 12.39
C PHE A 140 20.88 1.92 13.80
N GLU A 141 21.75 2.90 14.05
CA GLU A 141 21.85 3.61 15.33
C GLU A 141 20.60 4.44 15.64
N GLU A 142 19.97 5.03 14.62
CA GLU A 142 18.68 5.72 14.76
C GLU A 142 17.56 4.73 15.05
N ALA A 143 17.53 3.59 14.36
CA ALA A 143 16.53 2.54 14.55
C ALA A 143 16.52 1.98 15.97
N GLU A 144 17.69 1.80 16.58
CA GLU A 144 17.82 1.34 17.99
C GLU A 144 17.28 2.36 19.00
N LYS A 145 17.35 3.65 18.67
CA LYS A 145 16.94 4.76 19.55
C LYS A 145 15.54 5.28 19.25
N TRP A 146 14.90 4.80 18.19
CA TRP A 146 13.60 5.32 17.78
C TRP A 146 12.52 4.98 18.81
N LYS A 147 11.66 5.95 19.12
CA LYS A 147 10.60 5.83 20.15
C LYS A 147 9.58 4.72 19.88
N PHE A 148 9.47 4.28 18.62
CA PHE A 148 8.63 3.18 18.19
C PHE A 148 9.49 2.09 17.53
N ASN A 149 8.91 0.93 17.28
CA ASN A 149 9.59 -0.10 16.51
C ASN A 149 9.56 0.25 15.00
N PRO A 150 10.72 0.45 14.33
CA PRO A 150 10.78 0.81 12.90
C PRO A 150 10.31 -0.32 11.97
N PHE A 151 10.16 -1.52 12.49
CA PHE A 151 9.67 -2.71 11.80
C PHE A 151 8.20 -3.03 12.11
N ASP A 152 7.52 -2.20 12.91
CA ASP A 152 6.08 -2.32 13.12
C ASP A 152 5.33 -1.69 11.94
N LEU A 153 4.72 -2.53 11.10
CA LEU A 153 3.97 -2.13 9.90
C LEU A 153 2.78 -1.19 10.19
N THR A 154 2.37 -1.06 11.45
CA THR A 154 1.31 -0.11 11.86
C THR A 154 1.86 1.30 12.12
N LYS A 155 3.17 1.55 11.93
CA LYS A 155 3.84 2.83 12.20
C LYS A 155 4.39 3.48 10.93
N VAL A 156 4.28 4.81 10.88
CA VAL A 156 4.96 5.65 9.89
C VAL A 156 6.22 6.26 10.49
N TRP A 157 7.19 6.60 9.63
CA TRP A 157 8.31 7.46 10.01
C TRP A 157 7.90 8.91 9.73
N PRO A 158 7.85 9.80 10.74
CA PRO A 158 7.44 11.18 10.53
C PRO A 158 8.33 11.88 9.50
N HIS A 159 7.76 12.55 8.50
CA HIS A 159 8.54 13.24 7.47
C HIS A 159 9.40 14.38 8.03
N SER A 160 9.04 14.94 9.20
CA SER A 160 9.85 15.96 9.88
C SER A 160 11.13 15.40 10.50
N GLU A 161 11.14 14.11 10.85
CA GLU A 161 12.30 13.42 11.42
C GLU A 161 13.10 12.73 10.30
N TYR A 162 12.40 12.09 9.35
CA TYR A 162 12.97 11.36 8.22
C TYR A 162 12.38 11.91 6.91
N PRO A 163 12.97 12.96 6.31
CA PRO A 163 12.43 13.61 5.13
C PRO A 163 12.45 12.69 3.90
N LEU A 164 11.58 13.00 2.93
CA LEU A 164 11.53 12.28 1.66
C LEU A 164 12.73 12.69 0.78
N ILE A 165 13.49 11.70 0.32
CA ILE A 165 14.61 11.85 -0.60
C ILE A 165 14.15 11.41 -1.99
N PRO A 166 14.21 12.28 -3.01
CA PRO A 166 13.78 11.92 -4.37
C PRO A 166 14.74 10.90 -4.99
N VAL A 167 14.17 9.90 -5.69
CA VAL A 167 14.93 8.84 -6.37
C VAL A 167 14.73 8.88 -7.87
N GLY A 168 13.49 9.01 -8.33
CA GLY A 168 13.16 8.94 -9.76
C GLY A 168 11.67 9.06 -10.01
N ARG A 169 11.24 8.69 -11.23
CA ARG A 169 9.84 8.78 -11.64
C ARG A 169 9.43 7.53 -12.43
N ILE A 170 8.24 7.01 -12.15
CA ILE A 170 7.59 5.93 -12.90
C ILE A 170 6.48 6.54 -13.75
N THR A 171 6.37 6.15 -15.01
CA THR A 171 5.29 6.57 -15.92
C THR A 171 4.64 5.33 -16.53
N PHE A 172 3.31 5.27 -16.57
CA PHE A 172 2.57 4.18 -17.21
C PHE A 172 2.08 4.64 -18.57
N ASP A 173 2.73 4.18 -19.63
CA ASP A 173 2.55 4.67 -21.01
C ASP A 173 2.01 3.61 -21.99
N ARG A 174 1.70 2.41 -21.49
CA ARG A 174 1.24 1.28 -22.32
C ARG A 174 0.15 0.49 -21.63
N ASN A 175 -0.97 0.31 -22.33
CA ASN A 175 -2.02 -0.63 -21.92
C ASN A 175 -1.61 -2.09 -22.25
N PRO A 176 -2.10 -3.08 -21.47
CA PRO A 176 -1.94 -4.49 -21.84
C PRO A 176 -2.63 -4.75 -23.19
N LYS A 177 -2.01 -5.56 -24.04
CA LYS A 177 -2.62 -6.05 -25.29
C LYS A 177 -3.63 -7.16 -24.99
N ASN A 178 -3.35 -7.96 -23.96
CA ASN A 178 -4.26 -8.98 -23.46
C ASN A 178 -4.29 -8.94 -21.92
N TYR A 179 -5.45 -8.61 -21.34
CA TYR A 179 -5.59 -8.46 -19.90
C TYR A 179 -5.29 -9.75 -19.14
N PHE A 180 -5.80 -10.89 -19.63
CA PHE A 180 -5.57 -12.17 -18.96
C PHE A 180 -4.09 -12.55 -18.94
N ALA A 181 -3.43 -12.49 -20.09
CA ALA A 181 -2.03 -12.90 -20.23
C ALA A 181 -1.04 -11.93 -19.55
N GLU A 182 -1.31 -10.63 -19.54
CA GLU A 182 -0.37 -9.63 -19.00
C GLU A 182 -0.71 -9.17 -17.57
N VAL A 183 -1.98 -9.21 -17.16
CA VAL A 183 -2.45 -8.71 -15.84
C VAL A 183 -2.90 -9.86 -14.93
N GLU A 184 -3.88 -10.67 -15.34
CA GLU A 184 -4.42 -11.74 -14.48
C GLU A 184 -3.36 -12.80 -14.14
N GLN A 185 -2.46 -13.10 -15.09
CA GLN A 185 -1.35 -14.04 -14.89
C GLN A 185 -0.09 -13.40 -14.28
N SER A 186 -0.13 -12.11 -13.91
CA SER A 186 1.02 -11.47 -13.28
C SER A 186 1.29 -12.05 -11.89
N ALA A 187 2.56 -12.30 -11.58
CA ALA A 187 2.99 -12.90 -10.31
C ALA A 187 3.99 -11.99 -9.60
N PHE A 188 3.52 -11.29 -8.56
CA PHE A 188 4.34 -10.42 -7.73
C PHE A 188 4.64 -11.10 -6.40
N SER A 189 5.92 -11.13 -6.00
CA SER A 189 6.34 -11.59 -4.68
C SER A 189 7.30 -10.58 -4.05
N PRO A 190 7.13 -10.20 -2.77
CA PRO A 190 8.12 -9.40 -2.04
C PRO A 190 9.48 -10.07 -1.90
N ALA A 191 9.56 -11.40 -2.11
CA ALA A 191 10.82 -12.15 -2.14
C ALA A 191 11.61 -11.93 -3.44
N ASN A 192 11.01 -11.37 -4.50
CA ASN A 192 11.69 -11.07 -5.76
C ASN A 192 12.53 -9.78 -5.64
N LEU A 193 13.56 -9.83 -4.80
CA LEU A 193 14.48 -8.73 -4.54
C LEU A 193 15.72 -8.79 -5.45
N VAL A 194 16.34 -7.64 -5.66
CA VAL A 194 17.60 -7.49 -6.41
C VAL A 194 18.74 -7.15 -5.46
N PRO A 195 20.01 -7.45 -5.80
CA PRO A 195 21.16 -7.06 -4.98
C PRO A 195 21.10 -5.57 -4.59
N GLY A 196 21.36 -5.29 -3.31
CA GLY A 196 21.25 -3.96 -2.73
C GLY A 196 19.91 -3.65 -2.06
N ILE A 197 18.89 -4.52 -2.20
CA ILE A 197 17.62 -4.42 -1.47
C ILE A 197 17.36 -5.74 -0.74
N GLU A 198 17.20 -5.67 0.58
CA GLU A 198 16.99 -6.82 1.46
C GLU A 198 15.76 -6.62 2.35
N PRO A 199 15.13 -7.71 2.83
CA PRO A 199 14.02 -7.59 3.77
C PRO A 199 14.53 -7.16 5.15
N SER A 200 13.72 -6.42 5.90
CA SER A 200 14.00 -6.07 7.30
C SER A 200 13.41 -7.12 8.27
N PRO A 201 13.65 -6.98 9.59
CA PRO A 201 12.98 -7.78 10.62
C PRO A 201 11.46 -7.54 10.78
N ASP A 202 10.81 -6.80 9.88
CA ASP A 202 9.34 -6.66 9.86
C ASP A 202 8.69 -8.04 9.67
N LYS A 203 8.03 -8.55 10.72
CA LYS A 203 7.39 -9.86 10.72
C LYS A 203 6.39 -10.03 9.59
N MET A 204 5.63 -8.99 9.28
CA MET A 204 4.65 -9.05 8.18
C MET A 204 5.38 -9.19 6.85
N LEU A 205 6.50 -8.50 6.64
CA LEU A 205 7.29 -8.65 5.42
C LEU A 205 7.85 -10.08 5.30
N GLN A 206 8.35 -10.65 6.40
CA GLN A 206 8.91 -12.01 6.43
C GLN A 206 7.85 -13.10 6.16
N GLY A 207 6.58 -12.86 6.51
CA GLY A 207 5.49 -13.80 6.26
C GLY A 207 4.80 -13.68 4.89
N ARG A 208 5.23 -12.74 4.04
CA ARG A 208 4.59 -12.43 2.74
C ARG A 208 5.25 -13.10 1.56
#